data_AF-A0A1Y1KLN0-F1
#
_entry.id   AF-A0A1Y1KLN0-F1
#
_cell.length_a   1.000
_cell.length_b   1.000
_cell.length_c   1.000
_cell.angle_alpha   90.00
_cell.angle_beta   90.00
_cell.angle_gamma   90.00
#
_symmetry.space_group_name_H-M   'P 1'
#
loop_
_entity.id
_entity.type
_entity.pdbx_description
1 polymer ?
#
loop_
_entity_poly.entity_id
_entity_poly.type
_entity_poly.pdbx_seq_one_letter_code
_entity_poly.pdbx_strand_id
1 'polypeptide(L)'
;LDLTSCTRLTDAAVEKIIDVAPRLRNLVLAKCRNITDAAVHAISKLGKNLHYVHLGHCGQITDEGVKKLVQSCNRIRYIDLGCCTNLTDDSVKRLASLPKLKRIGLVKCSSITDESVFALAEAAYRPRVRRDASGVFIGGEYYTPSLERVHLSYCINLTLK
;
A
#
# COMPACT_ATOMS: atom_id res chain seq x y z
N LEU A 1 -15.15 -1.70 5.76
CA LEU A 1 -15.25 -0.83 6.95
C LEU A 1 -14.75 0.54 6.56
N ASP A 2 -15.53 1.58 6.79
CA ASP A 2 -15.17 2.97 6.53
C ASP A 2 -15.30 3.78 7.82
N LEU A 3 -14.21 4.39 8.25
CA LEU A 3 -14.09 5.24 9.43
C LEU A 3 -13.47 6.59 9.05
N THR A 4 -13.73 7.07 7.84
CA THR A 4 -13.20 8.33 7.34
C THR A 4 -13.52 9.48 8.30
N SER A 5 -12.49 10.28 8.61
CA SER A 5 -12.57 11.43 9.52
C SER A 5 -12.95 11.10 10.97
N CYS A 6 -12.83 9.84 11.40
CA CYS A 6 -12.89 9.49 12.81
C CYS A 6 -11.60 9.94 13.52
N THR A 7 -11.47 11.23 13.80
CA THR A 7 -10.24 11.87 14.31
C THR A 7 -9.79 11.38 15.68
N ARG A 8 -10.68 10.78 16.48
CA ARG A 8 -10.35 10.17 17.78
C ARG A 8 -9.91 8.70 17.66
N LEU A 9 -9.90 8.12 16.46
CA LEU A 9 -9.48 6.74 16.25
C LEU A 9 -7.97 6.61 16.54
N THR A 10 -7.61 5.63 17.36
CA THR A 10 -6.22 5.34 17.75
C THR A 10 -5.79 3.97 17.24
N ASP A 11 -4.48 3.70 17.28
CA ASP A 11 -3.92 2.39 16.90
C ASP A 11 -4.56 1.22 17.66
N ALA A 12 -4.78 1.39 18.97
CA ALA A 12 -5.41 0.37 19.81
C ALA A 12 -6.86 0.05 19.39
N ALA A 13 -7.59 1.06 18.90
CA ALA A 13 -8.94 0.84 18.37
C ALA A 13 -8.89 0.09 17.04
N VAL A 14 -7.94 0.42 16.15
CA VAL A 14 -7.71 -0.32 14.91
C VAL A 14 -7.35 -1.77 15.20
N GLU A 15 -6.45 -2.03 16.16
CA GLU A 15 -6.08 -3.39 16.53
C GLU A 15 -7.28 -4.23 16.96
N LYS A 16 -8.11 -3.72 17.88
CA LYS A 16 -9.33 -4.41 18.32
C LYS A 16 -10.30 -4.69 17.16
N ILE A 17 -10.43 -3.74 16.23
CA ILE A 17 -11.27 -3.92 15.04
C ILE A 17 -10.76 -5.08 14.18
N ILE A 18 -9.45 -5.16 13.96
CA ILE A 18 -8.85 -6.23 13.16
C ILE A 18 -9.00 -7.59 13.85
N ASP A 19 -8.82 -7.65 15.16
CA ASP A 19 -8.98 -8.89 15.94
C ASP A 19 -10.42 -9.43 15.86
N VAL A 20 -11.42 -8.55 15.90
CA VAL A 20 -12.85 -8.93 15.78
C VAL A 20 -13.25 -9.22 14.32
N ALA A 21 -12.61 -8.56 13.34
CA ALA A 21 -12.94 -8.67 11.92
C ALA A 21 -11.74 -9.08 11.04
N PRO A 22 -11.15 -10.28 11.22
CA PRO A 22 -9.92 -10.69 10.56
C PRO A 22 -10.07 -10.97 9.05
N ARG A 23 -11.30 -10.93 8.52
CA ARG A 23 -11.64 -11.19 7.11
C ARG A 23 -11.97 -9.91 6.32
N LEU A 24 -11.70 -8.74 6.89
CA LEU A 24 -11.89 -7.47 6.19
C LEU A 24 -11.12 -7.44 4.87
N ARG A 25 -11.85 -7.08 3.80
CA ARG A 25 -11.28 -6.91 2.45
C ARG A 25 -11.04 -5.45 2.09
N ASN A 26 -11.91 -4.57 2.59
CA ASN A 26 -11.91 -3.14 2.28
C ASN A 26 -11.88 -2.35 3.59
N LEU A 27 -10.86 -1.51 3.74
CA LEU A 27 -10.65 -0.67 4.92
C LEU A 27 -10.35 0.77 4.50
N VAL A 28 -11.13 1.71 5.02
CA VAL A 28 -10.96 3.15 4.79
C VAL A 28 -10.79 3.82 6.15
N LEU A 29 -9.61 4.40 6.38
CA LEU A 29 -9.27 5.19 7.58
C LEU A 29 -8.80 6.59 7.18
N ALA A 30 -9.29 7.12 6.06
CA ALA A 30 -8.86 8.42 5.55
C ALA A 30 -9.11 9.52 6.59
N LYS A 31 -8.17 10.48 6.74
CA LYS A 31 -8.25 11.60 7.69
C LYS A 31 -8.27 11.19 9.18
N CYS A 32 -7.91 9.95 9.51
CA CYS A 32 -7.68 9.51 10.89
C CYS A 32 -6.26 9.87 11.32
N ARG A 33 -6.04 11.12 11.74
CA ARG A 33 -4.68 11.68 11.95
C ARG A 33 -3.86 11.07 13.10
N ASN A 34 -4.52 10.33 14.00
CA ASN A 34 -3.88 9.73 15.18
C ASN A 34 -3.45 8.27 14.96
N ILE A 35 -3.57 7.74 13.73
CA ILE A 35 -3.08 6.40 13.41
C ILE A 35 -1.64 6.47 12.93
N THR A 36 -0.83 5.53 13.38
CA THR A 36 0.60 5.41 13.09
C THR A 36 0.91 4.09 12.38
N ASP A 37 2.20 3.79 12.20
CA ASP A 37 2.65 2.49 11.72
C ASP A 37 2.18 1.31 12.60
N ALA A 38 1.84 1.55 13.88
CA ALA A 38 1.27 0.52 14.75
C ALA A 38 -0.13 0.06 14.28
N ALA A 39 -1.01 0.97 13.86
CA ALA A 39 -2.26 0.61 13.20
C ALA A 39 -2.00 -0.16 11.90
N VAL A 40 -1.03 0.27 11.09
CA VAL A 40 -0.70 -0.41 9.83
C VAL A 40 -0.19 -1.83 10.07
N HIS A 41 0.60 -2.04 11.13
CA HIS A 41 1.01 -3.37 11.59
C HIS A 41 -0.19 -4.23 11.98
N ALA A 42 -1.16 -3.68 12.72
CA ALA A 42 -2.38 -4.41 13.03
C ALA A 42 -3.15 -4.78 11.75
N ILE A 43 -3.30 -3.84 10.81
CA ILE A 43 -3.94 -4.07 9.50
C ILE A 43 -3.22 -5.17 8.71
N SER A 44 -1.89 -5.29 8.83
CA SER A 44 -1.14 -6.34 8.13
C SER A 44 -1.53 -7.76 8.55
N LYS A 45 -2.14 -7.94 9.74
CA LYS A 45 -2.69 -9.22 10.21
C LYS A 45 -3.84 -9.73 9.32
N LEU A 46 -4.50 -8.86 8.54
CA LEU A 46 -5.53 -9.27 7.57
C LEU A 46 -4.96 -10.11 6.40
N GLY A 47 -3.66 -10.00 6.14
CA GLY A 47 -2.92 -10.80 5.17
C GLY A 47 -3.58 -10.86 3.78
N LYS A 48 -3.86 -12.07 3.31
CA LYS A 48 -4.44 -12.33 1.97
C LYS A 48 -5.90 -11.83 1.81
N ASN A 49 -6.56 -11.39 2.88
CA ASN A 49 -7.93 -10.90 2.81
C ASN A 49 -8.00 -9.45 2.33
N LEU A 50 -7.02 -8.61 2.67
CA LEU A 50 -7.05 -7.18 2.37
C LEU A 50 -6.80 -6.90 0.88
N HIS A 51 -7.77 -6.28 0.21
CA HIS A 51 -7.72 -5.95 -1.22
C HIS A 51 -7.78 -4.44 -1.47
N TYR A 52 -8.43 -3.68 -0.60
CA TYR A 52 -8.58 -2.23 -0.70
C TYR A 52 -8.21 -1.58 0.63
N VAL A 53 -7.29 -0.62 0.60
CA VAL A 53 -6.90 0.16 1.77
C VAL A 53 -6.78 1.64 1.41
N HIS A 54 -7.43 2.51 2.19
CA HIS A 54 -7.33 3.96 2.02
C HIS A 54 -6.91 4.60 3.34
N LEU A 55 -5.72 5.17 3.35
CA LEU A 55 -5.03 5.78 4.49
C LEU A 55 -4.64 7.23 4.22
N GLY A 56 -5.17 7.86 3.16
CA GLY A 56 -4.91 9.27 2.89
C GLY A 56 -5.17 10.21 4.08
N HIS A 57 -4.34 11.25 4.20
CA HIS A 57 -4.27 12.20 5.32
C HIS A 57 -3.88 11.58 6.68
N CYS A 58 -3.28 10.39 6.71
CA CYS A 58 -2.69 9.81 7.91
C CYS A 58 -1.19 10.12 7.94
N GLY A 59 -0.86 11.37 8.26
CA GLY A 59 0.51 11.91 8.12
C GLY A 59 1.57 11.30 9.04
N GLN A 60 1.20 10.44 9.99
CA GLN A 60 2.13 9.74 10.88
C GLN A 60 2.60 8.38 10.34
N ILE A 61 2.09 7.95 9.19
CA ILE A 61 2.51 6.70 8.53
C ILE A 61 3.83 6.94 7.78
N THR A 62 4.75 5.99 7.93
CA THR A 62 6.08 6.02 7.29
C THR A 62 6.29 4.84 6.34
N ASP A 63 7.45 4.82 5.68
CA ASP A 63 7.85 3.72 4.81
C ASP A 63 7.91 2.36 5.54
N GLU A 64 8.20 2.34 6.85
CA GLU A 64 8.23 1.09 7.63
C GLU A 64 6.83 0.49 7.82
N GLY A 65 5.79 1.33 8.01
CA GLY A 65 4.41 0.86 8.01
C GLY A 65 4.01 0.24 6.67
N VAL A 66 4.32 0.92 5.56
CA VAL A 66 4.03 0.41 4.20
C VAL A 66 4.78 -0.89 3.91
N LYS A 67 6.05 -0.97 4.31
CA LYS A 67 6.86 -2.19 4.20
C LYS A 67 6.22 -3.37 4.90
N LYS A 68 5.78 -3.20 6.15
CA LYS A 68 5.12 -4.27 6.91
C LYS A 68 3.82 -4.69 6.24
N LEU A 69 3.04 -3.72 5.77
CA LEU A 69 1.78 -3.97 5.06
C LEU A 69 2.00 -4.83 3.80
N VAL A 70 2.97 -4.46 2.96
CA VAL A 70 3.28 -5.16 1.71
C VAL A 70 3.76 -6.59 1.96
N GLN A 71 4.57 -6.82 3.00
CA GLN A 71 5.09 -8.15 3.35
C GLN A 71 3.98 -9.16 3.65
N SER A 72 2.90 -8.73 4.31
CA SER A 72 1.80 -9.63 4.70
C SER A 72 0.63 -9.61 3.72
N CYS A 73 0.33 -8.47 3.10
CA CYS A 73 -0.89 -8.23 2.32
C CYS A 73 -0.64 -8.24 0.80
N ASN A 74 -0.13 -9.35 0.27
CA ASN A 74 0.22 -9.49 -1.16
C ASN A 74 -0.97 -9.50 -2.16
N ARG A 75 -2.21 -9.38 -1.68
CA ARG A 75 -3.42 -9.34 -2.52
C ARG A 75 -4.06 -7.95 -2.62
N ILE A 76 -3.40 -6.91 -2.10
CA ILE A 76 -3.83 -5.52 -2.28
C ILE A 76 -3.92 -5.20 -3.78
N ARG A 77 -5.05 -4.60 -4.16
CA ARG A 77 -5.37 -4.14 -5.51
C ARG A 77 -5.44 -2.62 -5.57
N TYR A 78 -5.89 -1.99 -4.50
CA TYR A 78 -6.09 -0.55 -4.42
C TYR A 78 -5.49 -0.04 -3.12
N ILE A 79 -4.60 0.94 -3.23
CA ILE A 79 -4.06 1.65 -2.09
C ILE A 79 -4.07 3.16 -2.33
N ASP A 80 -4.57 3.90 -1.34
CA ASP A 80 -4.49 5.36 -1.33
C ASP A 80 -3.78 5.84 -0.06
N LEU A 81 -2.67 6.55 -0.25
CA LEU A 81 -1.78 7.12 0.74
C LEU A 81 -1.62 8.64 0.50
N GLY A 82 -2.58 9.30 -0.14
CA GLY A 82 -2.50 10.72 -0.44
C GLY A 82 -2.33 11.58 0.81
N CYS A 83 -1.52 12.63 0.75
CA CYS A 83 -1.19 13.53 1.85
C CYS A 83 -0.49 12.83 3.03
N CYS A 84 0.12 11.65 2.84
CA CYS A 84 1.04 11.06 3.80
C CYS A 84 2.47 11.55 3.49
N THR A 85 2.84 12.70 4.04
CA THR A 85 4.06 13.44 3.69
C THR A 85 5.37 12.78 4.14
N ASN A 86 5.28 11.80 5.05
CA ASN A 86 6.43 11.05 5.55
C ASN A 86 6.80 9.83 4.68
N LEU A 87 6.10 9.63 3.57
CA LEU A 87 6.40 8.55 2.62
C LEU A 87 7.39 9.01 1.57
N THR A 88 8.33 8.13 1.22
CA THR A 88 9.35 8.37 0.19
C THR A 88 9.21 7.38 -0.95
N ASP A 89 10.15 7.42 -1.90
CA ASP A 89 10.25 6.46 -2.99
C ASP A 89 10.38 5.01 -2.50
N ASP A 90 10.86 4.76 -1.27
CA ASP A 90 10.94 3.41 -0.68
C ASP A 90 9.55 2.76 -0.57
N SER A 91 8.54 3.50 -0.10
CA SER A 91 7.15 3.02 -0.08
C SER A 91 6.68 2.58 -1.45
N VAL A 92 6.96 3.37 -2.48
CA VAL A 92 6.50 3.09 -3.84
C VAL A 92 7.21 1.88 -4.43
N LYS A 93 8.54 1.77 -4.24
CA LYS A 93 9.33 0.59 -4.64
C LYS A 93 8.77 -0.69 -4.03
N ARG A 94 8.36 -0.65 -2.76
CA ARG A 94 7.72 -1.79 -2.09
C ARG A 94 6.34 -2.09 -2.64
N LEU A 95 5.50 -1.07 -2.81
CA LEU A 95 4.17 -1.24 -3.38
C LEU A 95 4.22 -1.82 -4.80
N ALA A 96 5.19 -1.40 -5.61
CA ALA A 96 5.42 -1.90 -6.96
C ALA A 96 5.66 -3.43 -6.99
N SER A 97 6.16 -4.03 -5.89
CA SER A 97 6.34 -5.49 -5.79
C SER A 97 5.03 -6.29 -5.65
N LEU A 98 3.90 -5.64 -5.35
CA LEU A 98 2.63 -6.32 -5.13
C LEU A 98 2.07 -6.94 -6.41
N PRO A 99 1.81 -8.26 -6.44
CA PRO A 99 1.46 -8.96 -7.68
C PRO A 99 0.08 -8.62 -8.24
N LYS A 100 -0.79 -8.01 -7.44
CA LYS A 100 -2.19 -7.74 -7.79
C LYS A 100 -2.54 -6.26 -7.76
N LEU A 101 -1.55 -5.40 -7.60
CA LEU A 101 -1.75 -3.96 -7.46
C LEU A 101 -2.24 -3.36 -8.78
N LYS A 102 -3.38 -2.67 -8.71
CA LYS A 102 -4.08 -2.05 -9.82
C LYS A 102 -4.08 -0.54 -9.73
N ARG A 103 -4.26 0.04 -8.55
CA ARG A 103 -4.25 1.49 -8.40
C ARG A 103 -3.49 1.96 -7.17
N ILE A 104 -2.77 3.05 -7.35
CA ILE A 104 -1.97 3.73 -6.32
C ILE A 104 -2.35 5.20 -6.31
N GLY A 105 -2.70 5.73 -5.13
CA GLY A 105 -2.87 7.15 -4.86
C GLY A 105 -1.80 7.65 -3.90
N LEU A 106 -1.03 8.67 -4.31
CA LEU A 106 0.04 9.31 -3.53
C LEU A 106 -0.02 10.83 -3.70
N VAL A 107 -1.24 11.36 -3.90
CA VAL A 107 -1.50 12.79 -4.12
C VAL A 107 -0.89 13.62 -3.00
N LYS A 108 -0.15 14.69 -3.30
CA LYS A 108 0.52 15.56 -2.31
C LYS A 108 1.51 14.83 -1.39
N CYS A 109 2.10 13.72 -1.82
CA CYS A 109 3.27 13.14 -1.15
C CYS A 109 4.54 13.82 -1.69
N SER A 110 5.00 14.86 -1.00
CA SER A 110 6.07 15.75 -1.48
C SER A 110 7.43 15.07 -1.65
N SER A 111 7.71 14.00 -0.91
CA SER A 111 9.01 13.29 -0.97
C SER A 111 9.06 12.22 -2.05
N ILE A 112 8.07 12.18 -2.96
CA ILE A 112 8.04 11.28 -4.11
C ILE A 112 8.72 11.94 -5.31
N THR A 113 9.65 11.21 -5.92
CA THR A 113 10.47 11.66 -7.05
C THR A 113 10.31 10.75 -8.26
N ASP A 114 11.06 11.02 -9.33
CA ASP A 114 11.04 10.22 -10.55
C ASP A 114 11.46 8.75 -10.31
N GLU A 115 12.22 8.47 -9.25
CA GLU A 115 12.56 7.10 -8.83
C GLU A 115 11.31 6.24 -8.61
N SER A 116 10.25 6.81 -8.04
CA SER A 116 8.97 6.12 -7.87
C SER A 116 8.33 5.73 -9.20
N VAL A 117 8.40 6.62 -10.19
CA VAL A 117 7.82 6.38 -11.51
C VAL A 117 8.60 5.30 -12.24
N PHE A 118 9.94 5.36 -12.19
CA PHE A 118 10.80 4.32 -12.76
C PHE A 118 10.57 2.96 -12.07
N ALA A 119 10.46 2.93 -10.74
CA ALA A 119 10.18 1.70 -10.01
C ALA A 119 8.84 1.06 -10.41
N LEU A 120 7.80 1.86 -10.63
CA LEU A 120 6.49 1.38 -11.10
C LEU A 120 6.56 0.88 -12.55
N ALA A 121 7.31 1.57 -13.41
CA ALA A 121 7.54 1.15 -14.78
C ALA A 121 8.31 -0.18 -14.83
N GLU A 122 9.44 -0.29 -14.14
CA GLU A 122 10.21 -1.53 -14.04
C GLU A 122 9.39 -2.69 -13.48
N ALA A 123 8.58 -2.45 -12.45
CA ALA A 123 7.76 -3.49 -11.85
C ALA A 123 6.68 -4.00 -12.80
N ALA A 124 6.25 -3.19 -13.77
CA ALA A 124 5.47 -3.68 -14.88
C ALA A 124 6.27 -4.78 -15.56
N TYR A 125 7.52 -4.48 -15.97
CA TYR A 125 8.49 -5.29 -16.76
C TYR A 125 9.15 -6.49 -16.04
N ARG A 126 8.95 -6.65 -14.72
CA ARG A 126 9.57 -7.74 -13.95
C ARG A 126 8.94 -9.12 -14.24
N PRO A 127 9.74 -10.14 -14.62
CA PRO A 127 9.26 -11.50 -14.76
C PRO A 127 8.77 -12.03 -13.41
N ARG A 128 7.59 -12.66 -13.41
CA ARG A 128 7.06 -13.33 -12.22
C ARG A 128 7.22 -14.82 -12.36
N VAL A 129 7.51 -15.48 -11.24
CA VAL A 129 7.58 -16.95 -11.18
C VAL A 129 6.44 -17.47 -10.32
N ARG A 130 5.78 -18.55 -10.77
CA ARG A 130 4.80 -19.25 -9.93
C ARG A 130 5.54 -20.19 -9.00
N ARG A 131 5.06 -20.28 -7.77
CA ARG A 131 5.53 -21.28 -6.80
C ARG A 131 4.35 -22.12 -6.34
N ASP A 132 4.56 -23.42 -6.15
CA ASP A 132 3.57 -24.30 -5.52
C ASP A 132 3.46 -24.04 -4.01
N ALA A 133 2.59 -24.82 -3.35
CA ALA A 133 2.41 -24.78 -1.91
C ALA A 133 3.70 -25.11 -1.13
N SER A 134 4.64 -25.85 -1.73
CA SER A 134 5.97 -26.18 -1.18
C SER A 134 7.05 -25.13 -1.52
N GLY A 135 6.71 -24.08 -2.27
CA GLY A 135 7.65 -23.02 -2.65
C GLY A 135 8.54 -23.33 -3.86
N VAL A 136 8.33 -24.48 -4.53
CA VAL A 136 9.04 -24.91 -5.73
C VAL A 136 8.51 -24.15 -6.93
N PHE A 137 9.42 -23.73 -7.81
CA PHE A 137 9.06 -23.04 -9.04
C PHE A 137 8.28 -23.96 -9.98
N ILE A 138 7.12 -23.51 -10.45
CA ILE A 138 6.31 -24.23 -11.42
C ILE A 138 6.14 -23.40 -12.69
N GLY A 139 6.40 -24.01 -13.85
CA GLY A 139 6.29 -23.35 -15.15
C GLY A 139 7.42 -22.35 -15.42
N GLY A 140 7.28 -21.60 -16.52
CA GLY A 140 8.23 -20.54 -16.89
C GLY A 140 7.92 -19.19 -16.25
N GLU A 141 8.80 -18.22 -16.49
CA GLU A 141 8.52 -16.83 -16.17
C GLU A 141 7.32 -16.33 -16.96
N TYR A 142 6.48 -15.51 -16.32
CA TYR A 142 5.34 -14.91 -16.98
C TYR A 142 5.22 -13.42 -16.63
N TYR A 143 4.69 -12.68 -17.60
CA TYR A 143 4.55 -11.24 -17.54
C TYR A 143 3.10 -10.86 -17.25
N THR A 144 2.83 -10.12 -16.17
CA THR A 144 1.47 -9.65 -15.86
C THR A 144 1.49 -8.23 -15.32
N PRO A 145 1.53 -7.21 -16.21
CA PRO A 145 1.33 -5.84 -15.79
C PRO A 145 -0.10 -5.74 -15.23
N SER A 146 -0.21 -5.35 -13.97
CA SER A 146 -1.50 -5.27 -13.26
C SER A 146 -1.95 -3.83 -13.00
N LEU A 147 -1.05 -2.87 -13.16
CA LEU A 147 -1.29 -1.47 -12.80
C LEU A 147 -2.17 -0.79 -13.86
N GLU A 148 -3.28 -0.21 -13.41
CA GLU A 148 -4.30 0.43 -14.24
C GLU A 148 -4.33 1.94 -14.05
N ARG A 149 -3.96 2.46 -12.87
CA ARG A 149 -3.99 3.91 -12.58
C ARG A 149 -3.00 4.29 -11.48
N VAL A 150 -2.25 5.35 -11.72
CA VAL A 150 -1.33 5.97 -10.75
C VAL A 150 -1.73 7.44 -10.59
N HIS A 151 -1.97 7.87 -9.35
CA HIS A 151 -2.38 9.25 -9.06
C HIS A 151 -1.32 9.96 -8.20
N LEU A 152 -0.58 10.87 -8.85
CA LEU A 152 0.57 11.59 -8.29
C LEU A 152 0.40 13.12 -8.35
N SER A 153 -0.83 13.61 -8.43
CA SER A 153 -1.07 15.06 -8.50
C SER A 153 -0.47 15.75 -7.29
N TYR A 154 0.17 16.90 -7.51
CA TYR A 154 0.85 17.69 -6.47
C TYR A 154 2.05 17.00 -5.81
N CYS A 155 2.61 15.94 -6.39
CA CYS A 155 3.97 15.50 -6.07
C CYS A 155 4.97 16.43 -6.79
N ILE A 156 5.32 17.53 -6.12
CA ILE A 156 6.06 18.66 -6.71
C ILE A 156 7.50 18.34 -7.11
N ASN A 157 8.06 17.22 -6.64
CA ASN A 157 9.42 16.77 -6.94
C ASN A 157 9.50 15.81 -8.14
N LEU A 158 8.38 15.58 -8.85
CA LEU A 158 8.38 14.85 -10.12
C LEU A 158 8.84 15.78 -11.25
N THR A 159 9.91 15.41 -11.94
CA THR A 159 10.44 16.17 -13.07
C THR A 159 10.28 15.42 -14.40
N LEU A 160 10.22 14.10 -14.36
CA LEU A 160 10.14 13.18 -15.51
C LEU A 160 11.19 13.50 -16.59
N LYS A 161 12.37 13.97 -16.18
CA LYS A 161 13.50 14.29 -17.07
C LYS A 161 14.43 13.11 -17.26
#